data_AF-A0A7X1QCS4-F1
#
_entry.id   AF-A0A7X1QCS4-F1
#
_cell.length_a   1.000
_cell.length_b   1.000
_cell.length_c   1.000
_cell.angle_alpha   90.00
_cell.angle_beta   90.00
_cell.angle_gamma   90.00
#
_symmetry.space_group_name_H-M   'P 1'
#
loop_
_entity.id
_entity.type
_entity.pdbx_description
1 polymer ?
#
loop_
_entity_poly.entity_id
_entity_poly.type
_entity_poly.pdbx_seq_one_letter_code
_entity_poly.pdbx_strand_id
1 'polypeptide(L)'
;GWFVDIIILMYIFFYISFKFFKNKFISIVINTILIIGYICLAIKLGYGFWWYNSVFPFIIGLIWAKNKEKIDGVLDRHYFIILVLVTVLLFISHQYDILLRYVHLEDSYSYALAANLDNIIFTIYFIIVFLKKINFSNIYLILIGSISFELYMIHGLVISMLGKTLVSSRINDVIFTFFVLVLSLILAWIINKLVNRITKKVSL
;
A
#
# COMPACT_ATOMS: atom_id res chain seq x y z
N GLY A 1 -13.05 -1.75 4.84
CA GLY A 1 -12.15 -0.81 4.14
C GLY A 1 -11.04 -1.67 3.63
N TRP A 2 -11.03 -1.96 2.32
CA TRP A 2 -10.33 -3.11 1.75
C TRP A 2 -8.88 -3.27 2.24
N PHE A 3 -8.10 -2.20 2.28
CA PHE A 3 -6.70 -2.23 2.73
C PHE A 3 -6.51 -2.61 4.20
N VAL A 4 -7.37 -2.16 5.12
CA VAL A 4 -7.23 -2.52 6.54
C VAL A 4 -7.51 -4.00 6.73
N ASP A 5 -8.50 -4.51 6.01
CA ASP A 5 -8.84 -5.94 6.02
C ASP A 5 -7.65 -6.77 5.50
N ILE A 6 -7.02 -6.33 4.41
CA ILE A 6 -5.86 -7.00 3.80
C ILE A 6 -4.61 -6.88 4.66
N ILE A 7 -4.30 -5.71 5.24
CA ILE A 7 -3.07 -5.55 6.01
C ILE A 7 -3.12 -6.42 7.27
N ILE A 8 -4.28 -6.53 7.93
CA ILE A 8 -4.50 -7.48 9.03
C ILE A 8 -4.26 -8.91 8.54
N LEU A 9 -4.81 -9.29 7.39
CA LEU A 9 -4.59 -10.62 6.80
C LEU A 9 -3.10 -10.88 6.52
N MET A 10 -2.36 -9.90 5.98
CA MET A 10 -0.92 -10.00 5.74
C MET A 10 -0.13 -10.23 7.04
N TYR A 11 -0.50 -9.53 8.12
CA TYR A 11 0.10 -9.75 9.43
C TYR A 11 -0.23 -11.13 10.01
N ILE A 12 -1.44 -11.66 9.79
CA ILE A 12 -1.79 -13.04 10.17
C ILE A 12 -0.91 -14.03 9.40
N PHE A 13 -0.77 -13.87 8.08
CA PHE A 13 0.10 -14.73 7.27
C PHE A 13 1.55 -14.65 7.72
N PHE A 14 2.04 -13.45 8.05
CA PHE A 14 3.36 -13.24 8.60
C PHE A 14 3.53 -13.98 9.92
N TYR A 15 2.60 -13.78 10.86
CA TYR A 15 2.65 -14.43 12.18
C TYR A 15 2.69 -15.95 12.07
N ILE A 16 1.82 -16.55 11.27
CA ILE A 16 1.80 -18.00 11.03
C ILE A 16 3.16 -18.45 10.46
N SER A 17 3.64 -17.80 9.41
CA SER A 17 4.86 -18.21 8.72
C SER A 17 6.12 -18.13 9.59
N PHE A 18 6.20 -17.15 10.48
CA PHE A 18 7.38 -16.95 11.35
C PHE A 18 7.25 -17.63 12.72
N LYS A 19 6.03 -17.94 13.19
CA LYS A 19 5.83 -18.69 14.43
C LYS A 19 6.13 -20.17 14.28
N PHE A 20 5.71 -20.79 13.18
CA PHE A 20 5.83 -22.24 12.99
C PHE A 20 7.19 -22.68 12.42
N PHE A 21 7.92 -21.78 11.74
CA PHE A 21 9.18 -22.11 11.07
C PHE A 21 10.34 -21.30 11.65
N LYS A 22 11.38 -22.00 12.11
CA LYS A 22 12.59 -21.37 12.67
C LYS A 22 13.50 -20.74 11.61
N ASN A 23 13.48 -21.27 10.38
CA ASN A 23 14.31 -20.78 9.30
C ASN A 23 13.64 -19.59 8.58
N LYS A 24 14.24 -18.40 8.69
CA LYS A 24 13.76 -17.16 8.07
C LYS A 24 13.49 -17.28 6.56
N PHE A 25 14.30 -18.05 5.82
CA PHE A 25 14.07 -18.24 4.39
C PHE A 25 12.80 -19.04 4.12
N ILE A 26 12.63 -20.15 4.83
CA ILE A 26 11.44 -21.02 4.71
C ILE A 26 10.18 -20.24 5.10
N SER A 27 10.24 -19.43 6.17
CA SER A 27 9.13 -18.54 6.56
C SER A 27 8.73 -17.56 5.45
N ILE A 28 9.69 -16.95 4.76
CA ILE A 28 9.40 -16.03 3.64
C ILE A 28 8.75 -16.78 2.47
N VAL A 29 9.25 -17.98 2.14
CA VAL A 29 8.68 -18.80 1.06
C VAL A 29 7.23 -19.19 1.37
N ILE A 30 6.96 -19.62 2.61
CA ILE A 30 5.60 -19.99 3.04
C ILE A 30 4.66 -18.78 3.04
N ASN A 31 5.14 -17.63 3.53
CA ASN A 31 4.36 -16.39 3.46
C ASN A 31 4.01 -16.00 2.02
N THR A 32 4.97 -16.16 1.10
CA THR A 32 4.77 -15.92 -0.33
C THR A 32 3.71 -16.85 -0.91
N ILE A 33 3.74 -18.14 -0.57
CA ILE A 33 2.72 -19.12 -1.00
C ILE A 33 1.33 -18.74 -0.48
N LEU A 34 1.21 -18.32 0.78
CA LEU A 34 -0.07 -17.87 1.35
C LEU A 34 -0.62 -16.64 0.62
N ILE A 35 0.24 -15.68 0.29
CA ILE A 35 -0.15 -14.46 -0.44
C ILE A 35 -0.60 -14.80 -1.86
N ILE A 36 0.13 -15.63 -2.59
CA ILE A 36 -0.28 -16.07 -3.93
C ILE A 36 -1.60 -16.84 -3.86
N GLY A 37 -1.76 -17.75 -2.89
CA GLY A 37 -2.99 -18.48 -2.65
C GLY A 37 -4.18 -17.55 -2.37
N TYR A 38 -3.96 -16.49 -1.59
CA TYR A 38 -4.96 -15.44 -1.35
C TYR A 38 -5.37 -14.72 -2.63
N ILE A 39 -4.41 -14.28 -3.46
CA ILE A 39 -4.71 -13.60 -4.72
C ILE A 39 -5.57 -14.49 -5.63
N CYS A 40 -5.18 -15.76 -5.78
CA CYS A 40 -5.95 -16.71 -6.58
C CYS A 40 -7.37 -16.92 -6.05
N LEU A 41 -7.53 -17.01 -4.72
CA LEU A 41 -8.83 -17.13 -4.08
C LEU A 41 -9.68 -15.86 -4.27
N ALA A 42 -9.09 -14.67 -4.12
CA ALA A 42 -9.77 -13.40 -4.29
C ALA A 42 -10.29 -13.22 -5.72
N ILE A 43 -9.48 -13.60 -6.73
CA ILE A 43 -9.91 -13.61 -8.14
C ILE A 43 -11.06 -14.60 -8.34
N LYS A 44 -10.94 -15.83 -7.82
CA LYS A 44 -11.97 -16.86 -7.96
C LYS A 44 -13.30 -16.48 -7.30
N LEU A 45 -13.26 -15.75 -6.19
CA LEU A 45 -14.43 -15.26 -5.47
C LEU A 45 -15.00 -13.95 -6.07
N GLY A 46 -14.40 -13.42 -7.14
CA GLY A 46 -14.88 -12.22 -7.82
C GLY A 46 -14.66 -10.92 -7.02
N TYR A 47 -13.68 -10.87 -6.12
CA TYR A 47 -13.31 -9.63 -5.45
C TYR A 47 -12.81 -8.61 -6.46
N GLY A 48 -13.09 -7.33 -6.19
CA GLY A 48 -12.59 -6.23 -7.03
C GLY A 48 -11.06 -6.20 -7.08
N PHE A 49 -10.52 -5.74 -8.21
CA PHE A 49 -9.08 -5.68 -8.47
C PHE A 49 -8.25 -5.01 -7.36
N TRP A 50 -8.81 -3.99 -6.71
CA TRP A 50 -8.19 -3.26 -5.59
C TRP A 50 -7.83 -4.17 -4.40
N TRP A 51 -8.49 -5.31 -4.24
CA TRP A 51 -8.26 -6.19 -3.10
C TRP A 51 -6.94 -6.96 -3.16
N TYR A 52 -6.34 -7.11 -4.33
CA TYR A 52 -5.18 -7.99 -4.49
C TYR A 52 -4.05 -7.40 -5.33
N ASN A 53 -4.24 -6.22 -5.93
CA ASN A 53 -3.26 -5.63 -6.86
C ASN A 53 -1.97 -5.11 -6.21
N SER A 54 -1.93 -4.94 -4.88
CA SER A 54 -0.85 -4.24 -4.16
C SER A 54 -0.25 -5.04 -3.00
N VAL A 55 -0.28 -6.37 -3.07
CA VAL A 55 0.08 -7.26 -1.95
C VAL A 55 1.55 -7.70 -2.01
N PHE A 56 2.13 -7.83 -3.20
CA PHE A 56 3.54 -8.24 -3.36
C PHE A 56 4.59 -7.30 -2.74
N PRO A 57 4.39 -5.98 -2.62
CA PRO A 57 5.29 -5.12 -1.85
C PRO A 57 5.56 -5.63 -0.43
N PHE A 58 4.60 -6.30 0.21
CA PHE A 58 4.79 -6.92 1.52
C PHE A 58 5.89 -7.99 1.50
N ILE A 59 5.90 -8.86 0.48
CA ILE A 59 6.92 -9.92 0.30
C ILE A 59 8.30 -9.29 0.11
N ILE A 60 8.39 -8.25 -0.72
CA ILE A 60 9.64 -7.52 -0.95
C ILE A 60 10.14 -6.88 0.35
N GLY A 61 9.25 -6.35 1.17
CA GLY A 61 9.59 -5.85 2.51
C GLY A 61 10.24 -6.91 3.39
N LEU A 62 9.75 -8.16 3.38
CA LEU A 62 10.35 -9.28 4.11
C LEU A 62 11.73 -9.66 3.59
N ILE A 63 11.89 -9.72 2.27
CA ILE A 63 13.19 -10.02 1.62
C ILE A 63 14.20 -8.91 1.93
N TRP A 64 13.76 -7.65 1.88
CA TRP A 64 14.58 -6.50 2.21
C TRP A 64 15.02 -6.57 3.67
N ALA A 65 14.10 -6.78 4.60
CA ALA A 65 14.40 -6.87 6.03
C ALA A 65 15.43 -7.97 6.35
N LYS A 66 15.36 -9.12 5.68
CA LYS A 66 16.35 -10.20 5.83
C LYS A 66 17.75 -9.82 5.33
N ASN A 67 17.83 -9.03 4.24
CA ASN A 67 19.08 -8.72 3.55
C ASN A 67 19.47 -7.23 3.65
N LYS A 68 18.97 -6.54 4.68
CA LYS A 68 18.99 -5.08 4.80
C LYS A 68 20.37 -4.48 4.58
N GLU A 69 21.38 -4.96 5.30
CA GLU A 69 22.75 -4.42 5.21
C GLU A 69 23.33 -4.50 3.79
N LYS A 70 23.07 -5.60 3.08
CA LYS A 70 23.57 -5.80 1.71
C LYS A 70 22.84 -4.89 0.72
N ILE A 71 21.51 -4.81 0.83
CA ILE A 71 20.69 -4.01 -0.08
C ILE A 71 20.97 -2.51 0.14
N ASP A 72 20.96 -2.07 1.40
CA ASP A 72 21.20 -0.67 1.74
C ASP A 72 22.62 -0.25 1.31
N GLY A 73 23.64 -1.10 1.51
CA GLY A 73 25.01 -0.83 1.08
C GLY A 73 25.19 -0.71 -0.44
N VAL A 74 24.52 -1.55 -1.23
CA VAL A 74 24.52 -1.42 -2.71
C VAL A 74 23.78 -0.13 -3.12
N LEU A 75 22.65 0.14 -2.47
CA LEU A 75 21.83 1.32 -2.76
C LEU A 75 22.57 2.62 -2.45
N ASP A 76 23.37 2.68 -1.38
CA ASP A 76 24.18 3.86 -1.05
C ASP A 76 25.35 4.04 -2.02
N ARG A 77 26.00 2.96 -2.45
CA ARG A 77 27.13 3.03 -3.38
C ARG A 77 26.72 3.48 -4.79
N HIS A 78 25.54 3.07 -5.25
CA HIS A 78 25.08 3.28 -6.63
C HIS A 78 23.76 4.06 -6.70
N TYR A 79 23.48 4.89 -5.70
CA TYR A 79 22.20 5.58 -5.51
C TYR A 79 21.67 6.24 -6.78
N PHE A 80 22.46 7.09 -7.43
CA PHE A 80 22.01 7.85 -8.59
C PHE A 80 21.66 6.95 -9.79
N ILE A 81 22.50 5.94 -10.06
CA ILE A 81 22.28 5.00 -11.16
C ILE A 81 21.02 4.17 -10.90
N ILE A 82 20.86 3.66 -9.68
CA ILE A 82 19.69 2.88 -9.29
C ILE A 82 18.43 3.74 -9.36
N LEU A 83 18.49 5.00 -8.91
CA LEU A 83 17.35 5.93 -8.98
C LEU A 83 16.90 6.15 -10.43
N VAL A 84 17.82 6.44 -11.34
CA VAL A 84 17.49 6.64 -12.77
C VAL A 84 16.89 5.36 -13.36
N LEU A 85 17.50 4.20 -13.11
CA LEU A 85 17.00 2.91 -13.60
C LEU A 85 15.59 2.61 -13.09
N VAL A 86 15.35 2.77 -11.78
CA VAL A 86 14.04 2.52 -11.17
C VAL A 86 13.00 3.52 -11.69
N THR A 87 13.39 4.78 -11.96
CA THR A 87 12.48 5.77 -12.54
C THR A 87 12.06 5.39 -13.95
N VAL A 88 13.02 5.01 -14.81
CA VAL A 88 12.72 4.51 -16.16
C VAL A 88 11.84 3.26 -16.10
N LEU A 89 12.16 2.33 -15.20
CA LEU A 89 11.41 1.11 -14.99
C LEU A 89 9.96 1.41 -14.56
N LEU A 90 9.74 2.40 -13.70
CA LEU A 90 8.41 2.84 -13.26
C LEU A 90 7.57 3.37 -14.42
N PHE A 91 8.16 4.18 -15.31
CA PHE A 91 7.44 4.68 -16.49
C PHE A 91 7.02 3.55 -17.43
N ILE A 92 7.87 2.54 -17.61
CA ILE A 92 7.57 1.39 -18.47
C ILE A 92 6.55 0.48 -17.79
N SER A 93 6.73 0.17 -16.51
CA SER A 93 5.86 -0.74 -15.78
C SER A 93 4.46 -0.20 -15.67
N HIS A 94 4.27 1.11 -15.49
CA HIS A 94 2.95 1.71 -15.37
C HIS A 94 2.10 1.59 -16.65
N GLN A 95 2.74 1.31 -17.79
CA GLN A 95 2.07 1.02 -19.06
C GLN A 95 1.76 -0.48 -19.23
N TYR A 96 1.64 -1.24 -18.13
CA TYR A 96 1.43 -2.69 -18.17
C TYR A 96 0.16 -3.12 -18.91
N ASP A 97 -0.91 -2.31 -18.90
CA ASP A 97 -2.15 -2.60 -19.66
C ASP A 97 -1.84 -2.68 -21.16
N ILE A 98 -1.10 -1.70 -21.69
CA ILE A 98 -0.67 -1.68 -23.09
C ILE A 98 0.17 -2.92 -23.42
N LEU A 99 1.14 -3.25 -22.56
CA LEU A 99 2.02 -4.41 -22.73
C LEU A 99 1.23 -5.73 -22.74
N LEU A 100 0.27 -5.91 -21.84
CA LEU A 100 -0.55 -7.11 -21.76
C LEU A 100 -1.43 -7.30 -23.00
N ARG A 101 -2.01 -6.21 -23.53
CA ARG A 101 -2.77 -6.24 -24.79
C ARG A 101 -1.89 -6.63 -25.98
N TYR A 102 -0.68 -6.10 -26.07
CA TYR A 102 0.26 -6.48 -27.15
C TYR A 102 0.62 -7.97 -27.11
N VAL A 103 0.77 -8.54 -25.91
CA VAL A 103 1.13 -9.96 -25.72
C VAL A 103 -0.12 -10.87 -25.70
N HIS A 104 -1.32 -10.31 -25.87
CA HIS A 104 -2.61 -11.04 -25.84
C HIS A 104 -2.86 -11.80 -24.53
N LEU A 105 -2.34 -11.29 -23.41
CA LEU A 105 -2.49 -11.87 -22.06
C LEU A 105 -3.47 -11.03 -21.22
N GLU A 106 -4.74 -11.03 -21.62
CA GLU A 106 -5.79 -10.20 -21.00
C GLU A 106 -6.60 -10.92 -19.91
N ASP A 107 -6.01 -11.91 -19.23
CA ASP A 107 -6.68 -12.62 -18.14
C ASP A 107 -6.49 -11.90 -16.79
N SER A 108 -7.45 -12.10 -15.87
CA SER A 108 -7.44 -11.46 -14.55
C SER A 108 -6.18 -11.77 -13.73
N TYR A 109 -5.55 -12.93 -13.94
CA TYR A 109 -4.34 -13.31 -13.21
C TYR A 109 -3.11 -12.58 -13.74
N SER A 110 -2.99 -12.44 -15.07
CA SER A 110 -1.94 -11.65 -15.71
C SER A 110 -2.01 -10.18 -15.31
N TYR A 111 -3.22 -9.59 -15.29
CA TYR A 111 -3.41 -8.23 -14.78
C TYR A 111 -3.06 -8.11 -13.29
N ALA A 112 -3.48 -9.08 -12.46
CA ALA A 112 -3.14 -9.10 -11.04
C ALA A 112 -1.61 -9.12 -10.83
N LEU A 113 -0.91 -9.96 -11.59
CA LEU A 113 0.53 -10.12 -11.51
C LEU A 113 1.26 -8.85 -11.98
N ALA A 114 0.89 -8.31 -13.14
CA ALA A 114 1.49 -7.11 -13.69
C ALA A 114 1.31 -5.90 -12.76
N ALA A 115 0.12 -5.72 -12.19
CA ALA A 115 -0.15 -4.64 -11.25
C ALA A 115 0.63 -4.79 -9.93
N ASN A 116 0.77 -6.01 -9.42
CA ASN A 116 1.60 -6.25 -8.24
C ASN A 116 3.08 -5.98 -8.52
N LEU A 117 3.58 -6.29 -9.72
CA LEU A 117 4.93 -5.97 -10.14
C LEU A 117 5.15 -4.46 -10.26
N ASP A 118 4.20 -3.74 -10.88
CA ASP A 118 4.22 -2.27 -10.94
C ASP A 118 4.28 -1.66 -9.53
N ASN A 119 3.45 -2.17 -8.61
CA ASN A 119 3.45 -1.74 -7.21
C ASN A 119 4.75 -2.04 -6.46
N ILE A 120 5.44 -3.14 -6.77
CA ILE A 120 6.79 -3.41 -6.23
C ILE A 120 7.77 -2.33 -6.70
N ILE A 121 7.78 -2.04 -8.00
CA ILE A 121 8.69 -1.04 -8.60
C ILE A 121 8.41 0.34 -8.00
N PHE A 122 7.12 0.71 -7.89
CA PHE A 122 6.68 1.92 -7.23
C PHE A 122 7.14 1.99 -5.77
N THR A 123 7.00 0.90 -5.01
CA THR A 123 7.42 0.87 -3.60
C THR A 123 8.94 1.07 -3.46
N ILE A 124 9.74 0.41 -4.31
CA ILE A 124 11.20 0.57 -4.32
C ILE A 124 11.56 2.01 -4.68
N TYR A 125 10.95 2.58 -5.71
CA TYR A 125 11.11 3.98 -6.07
C TYR A 125 10.83 4.91 -4.89
N PHE A 126 9.69 4.71 -4.23
CA PHE A 126 9.26 5.52 -3.09
C PHE A 126 10.26 5.47 -1.92
N ILE A 127 10.76 4.27 -1.59
CA ILE A 127 11.78 4.08 -0.54
C ILE A 127 13.06 4.86 -0.88
N ILE A 128 13.54 4.77 -2.12
CA ILE A 128 14.80 5.40 -2.55
C ILE A 128 14.69 6.93 -2.58
N VAL A 129 13.58 7.46 -3.08
CA VAL A 129 13.36 8.90 -3.21
C VAL A 129 13.02 9.56 -1.88
N PHE A 130 12.02 9.03 -1.18
CA PHE A 130 11.44 9.69 -0.02
C PHE A 130 12.13 9.27 1.28
N LEU A 131 12.36 7.97 1.52
CA LEU A 131 12.84 7.52 2.83
C LEU A 131 14.33 7.80 3.08
N LYS A 132 15.17 7.86 2.04
CA LYS A 132 16.61 8.15 2.22
C LYS A 132 16.96 9.64 2.27
N LYS A 133 16.18 10.51 1.65
CA LYS A 133 16.51 11.95 1.54
C LYS A 133 15.62 12.88 2.34
N ILE A 134 14.39 12.47 2.67
CA ILE A 134 13.45 13.32 3.38
C ILE A 134 13.46 12.93 4.85
N ASN A 135 13.79 13.91 5.69
CA ASN A 135 13.63 13.76 7.12
C ASN A 135 12.14 13.95 7.47
N PHE A 136 11.49 12.87 7.92
CA PHE A 136 10.09 12.89 8.35
C PHE A 136 9.88 13.51 9.74
N SER A 137 10.92 14.08 10.36
CA SER A 137 10.83 14.74 11.67
C SER A 137 10.14 16.11 11.66
N ASN A 138 9.54 16.52 10.54
CA ASN A 138 8.81 17.78 10.47
C ASN A 138 7.49 17.66 11.25
N ILE A 139 7.20 18.65 12.10
CA ILE A 139 5.99 18.71 12.92
C ILE A 139 4.69 18.53 12.13
N TYR A 140 4.62 19.04 10.89
CA TYR A 140 3.44 18.88 10.04
C TYR A 140 3.25 17.43 9.57
N LEU A 141 4.35 16.75 9.22
CA LEU A 141 4.31 15.34 8.80
C LEU A 141 4.00 14.42 9.98
N ILE A 142 4.54 14.72 11.16
CA ILE A 142 4.23 13.99 12.39
C ILE A 142 2.74 14.15 12.73
N LEU A 143 2.20 15.37 12.63
CA LEU A 143 0.79 15.65 12.88
C LEU A 143 -0.12 14.86 11.91
N ILE A 144 0.14 14.93 10.61
CA ILE A 144 -0.63 14.19 9.59
C ILE A 144 -0.48 12.67 9.79
N GLY A 145 0.74 12.21 10.09
CA GLY A 145 1.02 10.81 10.41
C GLY A 145 0.20 10.32 11.61
N SER A 146 0.02 11.15 12.63
CA SER A 146 -0.73 10.78 13.84
C SER A 146 -2.22 10.51 13.62
N ILE A 147 -2.80 11.07 12.55
CA ILE A 147 -4.23 10.88 12.18
C ILE A 147 -4.42 10.01 10.93
N SER A 148 -3.33 9.52 10.36
CA SER A 148 -3.33 8.85 9.05
C SER A 148 -4.17 7.57 9.03
N PHE A 149 -4.16 6.82 10.12
CA PHE A 149 -4.95 5.59 10.27
C PHE A 149 -6.45 5.88 10.29
N GLU A 150 -6.87 6.83 11.12
CA GLU A 150 -8.28 7.25 11.20
C GLU A 150 -8.75 7.83 9.87
N LEU A 151 -7.92 8.67 9.24
CA LEU A 151 -8.19 9.21 7.91
C LEU A 151 -8.44 8.09 6.92
N TYR A 152 -7.55 7.10 6.86
CA TYR A 152 -7.70 5.96 5.96
C TYR A 152 -9.02 5.20 6.20
N MET A 153 -9.39 4.99 7.46
CA MET A 153 -10.62 4.27 7.84
C MET A 153 -11.90 5.01 7.45
N ILE A 154 -11.93 6.33 7.62
CA ILE A 154 -13.14 7.15 7.47
C ILE A 154 -13.30 7.66 6.03
N HIS A 155 -12.19 7.87 5.32
CA HIS A 155 -12.21 8.54 4.01
C HIS A 155 -13.12 7.83 2.99
N GLY A 156 -13.05 6.50 2.91
CA GLY A 156 -13.93 5.72 2.04
C GLY A 156 -15.41 5.84 2.40
N LEU A 157 -15.72 5.99 3.70
CA LEU A 157 -17.08 6.21 4.18
C LEU A 157 -17.58 7.60 3.80
N VAL A 158 -16.74 8.63 3.95
CA VAL A 158 -17.08 10.02 3.55
C VAL A 158 -17.35 10.11 2.06
N ILE A 159 -16.51 9.47 1.23
CA ILE A 159 -16.75 9.38 -0.23
C ILE A 159 -18.10 8.73 -0.52
N SER A 160 -18.41 7.60 0.12
CA SER A 160 -19.67 6.87 -0.11
C SER A 160 -20.91 7.67 0.31
N MET A 161 -20.83 8.43 1.41
CA MET A 161 -21.92 9.27 1.89
C MET A 161 -22.16 10.48 0.98
N LEU A 162 -21.09 11.18 0.59
CA LEU A 162 -21.19 12.40 -0.23
C LEU A 162 -21.34 12.11 -1.72
N GLY A 163 -20.86 10.97 -2.22
CA GLY A 163 -20.91 10.60 -3.64
C GLY A 163 -22.33 10.40 -4.18
N LYS A 164 -23.33 10.25 -3.30
CA LYS A 164 -24.74 10.09 -3.68
C LYS A 164 -25.48 11.41 -3.89
N THR A 165 -24.91 12.55 -3.50
CA THR A 165 -25.65 13.83 -3.41
C THR A 165 -25.35 14.80 -4.56
N LEU A 166 -24.31 14.55 -5.37
CA LEU A 166 -23.82 15.49 -6.37
C LEU A 166 -23.83 14.85 -7.77
N VAL A 167 -24.49 15.52 -8.73
CA VAL A 167 -24.45 15.15 -10.15
C VAL A 167 -23.06 15.46 -10.71
N SER A 168 -22.41 14.47 -11.33
CA SER A 168 -21.05 14.61 -11.85
C SER A 168 -20.97 15.72 -12.90
N SER A 169 -20.03 16.63 -12.70
CA SER A 169 -19.70 17.73 -13.61
C SER A 169 -18.28 18.17 -13.30
N ARG A 170 -17.51 18.59 -14.30
CA ARG A 170 -16.06 18.86 -14.18
C ARG A 170 -15.71 19.84 -13.04
N ILE A 171 -16.56 20.84 -12.79
CA ILE A 171 -16.39 21.81 -11.69
C ILE A 171 -16.86 21.21 -10.36
N ASN A 172 -17.97 20.47 -10.40
CA ASN A 172 -18.57 19.86 -9.23
C ASN A 172 -17.67 18.75 -8.65
N ASP A 173 -16.94 18.02 -9.50
CA ASP A 173 -16.03 16.96 -9.09
C ASP A 173 -14.79 17.49 -8.35
N VAL A 174 -14.29 18.67 -8.74
CA VAL A 174 -13.18 19.35 -8.03
C VAL A 174 -13.64 19.84 -6.66
N ILE A 175 -14.80 20.51 -6.61
CA ILE A 175 -15.39 21.00 -5.35
C ILE A 175 -15.70 19.82 -4.43
N PHE A 176 -16.26 18.75 -4.97
CA PHE A 176 -16.53 17.51 -4.28
C PHE A 176 -15.25 16.92 -3.68
N THR A 177 -14.19 16.77 -4.47
CA THR A 177 -12.93 16.17 -4.02
C THR A 177 -12.30 17.00 -2.92
N PHE A 178 -12.28 18.33 -3.06
CA PHE A 178 -11.78 19.23 -2.03
C PHE A 178 -12.60 19.13 -0.74
N PHE A 179 -13.94 19.15 -0.85
CA PHE A 179 -14.83 19.06 0.29
C PHE A 179 -14.73 17.72 1.03
N VAL A 180 -14.68 16.61 0.29
CA VAL A 180 -14.44 15.26 0.83
C VAL A 180 -13.13 15.21 1.58
N LEU A 181 -12.05 15.75 1.02
CA LEU A 181 -10.73 15.73 1.64
C LEU A 181 -10.72 16.52 2.96
N VAL A 182 -11.23 17.75 2.95
CA VAL A 182 -11.31 18.60 4.15
C VAL A 182 -12.18 17.94 5.22
N LEU A 183 -13.36 17.43 4.87
CA LEU A 183 -14.24 16.77 5.82
C LEU A 183 -13.61 15.50 6.40
N SER A 184 -12.93 14.71 5.56
CA SER A 184 -12.22 13.50 6.00
C SER A 184 -11.12 13.84 7.00
N LEU A 185 -10.34 14.90 6.76
CA LEU A 185 -9.31 15.36 7.70
C LEU A 185 -9.88 15.81 9.04
N ILE A 186 -10.98 16.57 9.02
CA ILE A 186 -11.65 17.04 10.24
C ILE A 186 -12.18 15.85 11.05
N LEU A 187 -12.88 14.92 10.41
CA LEU A 187 -13.43 13.73 11.08
C LEU A 187 -12.33 12.82 11.61
N ALA A 188 -11.26 12.61 10.85
CA ALA A 188 -10.09 11.84 11.29
C ALA A 188 -9.46 12.45 12.54
N TRP A 189 -9.30 13.76 12.58
CA TRP A 189 -8.74 14.46 13.74
C TRP A 189 -9.64 14.36 14.98
N ILE A 190 -10.96 14.50 14.81
CA ILE A 190 -11.93 14.33 15.90
C ILE A 190 -11.86 12.90 16.46
N ILE A 191 -11.87 11.89 15.59
CA ILE A 191 -11.85 10.49 15.99
C ILE A 191 -10.52 10.14 16.68
N ASN A 192 -9.39 10.57 16.12
CA ASN A 192 -8.09 10.36 16.75
C ASN A 192 -8.04 10.95 18.18
N LYS A 193 -8.58 12.16 18.37
CA LYS A 193 -8.66 12.80 19.69
C LYS A 193 -9.56 12.02 20.67
N LEU A 194 -10.67 11.47 20.19
CA LEU A 194 -11.57 10.64 21.00
C LEU A 194 -10.91 9.31 21.39
N VAL A 195 -10.32 8.60 20.43
CA VAL A 195 -9.62 7.34 20.65
C VAL A 195 -8.49 7.53 21.65
N ASN A 196 -7.63 8.53 21.45
CA ASN A 196 -6.51 8.82 22.36
C ASN A 196 -6.97 9.14 23.78
N ARG A 197 -8.14 9.80 23.95
CA ARG A 197 -8.72 10.04 25.28
C ARG A 197 -9.20 8.76 25.95
N ILE A 198 -9.80 7.85 25.18
CA ILE A 198 -10.28 6.56 25.70
C ILE A 198 -9.08 5.67 26.08
N THR A 199 -8.10 5.54 25.20
CA THR A 199 -6.90 4.71 25.45
C THR A 199 -6.15 5.16 26.69
N LYS A 200 -5.98 6.47 26.90
CA LYS A 200 -5.36 7.02 28.13
C LYS A 200 -6.13 6.71 29.41
N LYS A 201 -7.46 6.58 29.34
CA LYS A 201 -8.29 6.20 30.48
C LYS A 201 -8.25 4.70 30.79
N VAL A 202 -7.97 3.86 29.79
CA VAL A 202 -7.89 2.40 29.94
C VAL A 202 -6.48 1.95 30.34
N SER A 203 -5.44 2.75 30.05
CA SER A 203 -4.06 2.49 30.46
C SER A 203 -3.70 3.02 31.86
N LEU A 204 -4.69 3.50 32.63
CA LEU A 204 -4.61 3.92 34.03
C LEU A 204 -5.39 2.91 34.88
#